data_AF-A0A3E0PXR9-F1
#
_entry.id   AF-A0A3E0PXR9-F1
#
_cell.length_a   1.000
_cell.length_b   1.000
_cell.length_c   1.000
_cell.angle_alpha   90.00
_cell.angle_beta   90.00
_cell.angle_gamma   90.00
#
_symmetry.space_group_name_H-M   'P 1'
#
loop_
_entity.id
_entity.type
_entity.pdbx_description
1 polymer ?
#
loop_
_entity_poly.entity_id
_entity_poly.type
_entity_poly.pdbx_seq_one_letter_code
_entity_poly.pdbx_strand_id
1 'polypeptide(L)'
;MTSVGGGHIELDERGVARVAGTRHKVKMIVLDQLAHGWSPEEIHFQYPQLSLAQIHAALAYYYDHKAEIDSQMAQDHEEFRQLWEQDQDSAIRRRLSEMGLTRRNRSF
;
A
#
# COMPACT_ATOMS: atom_id res chain seq x y z
N MET A 1 17.19 -15.50 10.74
CA MET A 1 15.80 -15.25 10.28
C MET A 1 14.91 -16.24 10.99
N THR A 2 14.05 -15.78 11.89
CA THR A 2 13.14 -16.63 12.65
C THR A 2 11.80 -16.63 11.94
N SER A 3 11.40 -17.77 11.37
CA SER A 3 10.11 -17.94 10.70
C SER A 3 9.12 -18.56 11.68
N VAL A 4 7.98 -17.91 11.91
CA VAL A 4 6.82 -18.48 12.60
C VAL A 4 5.64 -18.39 11.63
N GLY A 5 4.93 -19.49 11.44
CA GLY A 5 3.69 -19.54 10.64
C GLY A 5 3.92 -19.65 9.13
N GLY A 6 4.41 -20.80 8.67
CA GLY A 6 4.26 -21.21 7.27
C GLY A 6 4.98 -20.37 6.21
N GLY A 7 6.13 -19.75 6.49
CA GLY A 7 7.08 -19.26 5.47
C GLY A 7 6.58 -18.28 4.39
N HIS A 8 5.35 -17.79 4.49
CA HIS A 8 4.73 -16.93 3.48
C HIS A 8 4.98 -15.45 3.73
N ILE A 9 5.51 -15.08 4.89
CA ILE A 9 5.78 -13.69 5.28
C ILE A 9 7.26 -13.54 5.63
N GLU A 10 7.88 -12.52 5.05
CA GLU A 10 9.28 -12.14 5.26
C GLU A 10 9.33 -10.69 5.72
N LEU A 11 10.19 -10.40 6.69
CA LEU A 11 10.50 -9.03 7.10
C LEU A 11 11.75 -8.57 6.36
N ASP A 12 11.72 -7.35 5.80
CA ASP A 12 12.93 -6.71 5.28
C ASP A 12 13.76 -6.06 6.41
N GLU A 13 14.94 -5.53 6.05
CA GLU A 13 15.88 -4.88 6.99
C GLU A 13 15.27 -3.68 7.73
N ARG A 14 14.15 -3.15 7.24
CA ARG A 14 13.44 -2.01 7.82
C ARG A 14 12.21 -2.43 8.62
N GLY A 15 12.01 -3.74 8.82
CA GLY A 15 10.86 -4.28 9.54
C GLY A 15 9.57 -4.29 8.72
N VAL A 16 9.61 -4.08 7.41
CA VAL A 16 8.41 -4.10 6.58
C VAL A 16 8.07 -5.55 6.24
N ALA A 17 6.86 -5.99 6.62
CA ALA A 17 6.36 -7.31 6.29
C ALA A 17 5.96 -7.42 4.81
N ARG A 18 6.42 -8.48 4.15
CA ARG A 18 6.23 -8.79 2.74
C ARG A 18 5.77 -10.22 2.55
N VAL A 19 5.00 -10.45 1.49
CA VAL A 19 4.65 -11.80 1.08
C VAL A 19 5.86 -12.45 0.39
N ALA A 20 6.34 -13.56 0.95
CA ALA A 20 7.52 -14.31 0.53
C ALA A 20 7.46 -14.65 -0.97
N GLY A 21 8.60 -14.48 -1.65
CA GLY A 21 8.70 -14.68 -3.10
C GLY A 21 8.02 -13.60 -3.94
N THR A 22 7.52 -12.52 -3.34
CA THR A 22 6.87 -11.42 -4.05
C THR A 22 7.34 -10.05 -3.57
N ARG A 23 6.98 -9.00 -4.32
CA ARG A 23 7.18 -7.62 -3.89
C ARG A 23 6.00 -7.05 -3.09
N HIS A 24 4.92 -7.79 -2.91
CA HIS A 24 3.73 -7.30 -2.21
C HIS A 24 4.00 -7.16 -0.71
N LYS A 25 3.69 -6.00 -0.16
CA LYS A 25 3.78 -5.76 1.28
C LYS A 25 2.49 -6.24 1.95
N VAL A 26 2.57 -6.73 3.18
CA VAL A 26 1.39 -7.16 3.94
C VAL A 26 0.38 -6.02 4.08
N LYS A 27 0.86 -4.81 4.40
CA LYS A 27 -0.01 -3.62 4.51
C LYS A 27 -0.80 -3.28 3.25
N MET A 28 -0.32 -3.66 2.07
CA MET A 28 -1.04 -3.44 0.81
C MET A 28 -2.28 -4.35 0.72
N ILE A 29 -2.12 -5.63 1.04
CA ILE A 29 -3.24 -6.60 1.08
C ILE A 29 -4.30 -6.18 2.10
N VAL A 30 -3.86 -5.69 3.25
CA VAL A 30 -4.75 -5.16 4.29
C VAL A 30 -5.49 -3.91 3.81
N LEU A 31 -4.78 -2.99 3.15
CA LEU A 31 -5.39 -1.79 2.57
C LEU A 31 -6.46 -2.14 1.54
N ASP A 32 -6.23 -3.13 0.67
CA ASP A 32 -7.22 -3.56 -0.31
C ASP A 32 -8.51 -4.07 0.38
N GLN A 33 -8.37 -4.87 1.44
CA GLN A 33 -9.51 -5.33 2.24
C GLN A 33 -10.23 -4.16 2.94
N LEU A 34 -9.51 -3.20 3.52
CA LEU A 34 -10.11 -2.09 4.28
C LEU A 34 -10.71 -0.99 3.40
N ALA A 35 -10.05 -0.65 2.30
CA ALA A 35 -10.45 0.44 1.42
C ALA A 35 -11.52 0.01 0.40
N HIS A 36 -11.45 -1.22 -0.09
CA HIS A 36 -12.35 -1.73 -1.11
C HIS A 36 -13.35 -2.78 -0.60
N GLY A 37 -13.14 -3.32 0.61
CA GLY A 37 -13.99 -4.38 1.16
C GLY A 37 -13.80 -5.74 0.50
N TRP A 38 -12.69 -5.94 -0.23
CA TRP A 38 -12.45 -7.18 -0.96
C TRP A 38 -12.20 -8.37 -0.03
N SER A 39 -12.87 -9.47 -0.31
CA SER A 39 -12.57 -10.79 0.23
C SER A 39 -11.19 -11.30 -0.24
N PRO A 40 -10.59 -12.29 0.46
CA PRO A 40 -9.37 -12.94 -0.01
C PRO A 40 -9.46 -13.47 -1.45
N GLU A 41 -10.63 -13.98 -1.85
CA GLU A 41 -10.90 -14.45 -3.21
C GLU A 41 -10.91 -13.32 -4.23
N GLU A 42 -11.48 -12.16 -3.89
CA GLU A 42 -11.44 -10.98 -4.74
C GLU A 42 -10.02 -10.41 -4.83
N ILE A 43 -9.27 -10.38 -3.73
CA ILE A 43 -7.85 -10.00 -3.75
C ILE A 43 -7.06 -10.94 -4.65
N HIS A 44 -7.29 -12.25 -4.57
CA HIS A 44 -6.66 -13.23 -5.47
C HIS A 44 -7.05 -13.00 -6.92
N PHE A 45 -8.32 -12.68 -7.20
CA PHE A 45 -8.79 -12.38 -8.53
C PHE A 45 -8.10 -11.15 -9.13
N GLN A 46 -7.86 -10.10 -8.34
CA GLN A 46 -7.13 -8.90 -8.77
C GLN A 46 -5.62 -9.13 -8.88
N TYR A 47 -5.07 -10.04 -8.06
CA TYR A 47 -3.66 -10.37 -8.03
C TYR A 47 -3.43 -11.89 -8.18
N PRO A 48 -3.61 -12.46 -9.39
CA PRO A 48 -3.54 -13.91 -9.60
C PRO A 48 -2.18 -14.53 -9.23
N GLN A 49 -1.12 -13.73 -9.16
CA GLN A 49 0.21 -14.16 -8.72
C GLN A 49 0.31 -14.45 -7.21
N LEU A 50 -0.64 -13.97 -6.40
CA LEU A 50 -0.70 -14.23 -4.97
C LEU A 50 -1.60 -15.42 -4.72
N SER A 51 -1.10 -16.50 -4.11
CA SER A 51 -1.99 -17.60 -3.74
C SER A 51 -2.93 -17.20 -2.61
N LEU A 52 -4.09 -17.86 -2.51
CA LEU A 52 -4.99 -17.69 -1.36
C LEU A 52 -4.27 -17.95 -0.03
N ALA A 53 -3.38 -18.93 0.02
CA ALA A 53 -2.58 -19.21 1.22
C ALA A 53 -1.69 -18.02 1.62
N GLN A 54 -1.05 -17.35 0.66
CA GLN A 54 -0.26 -16.15 0.90
C GLN A 54 -1.12 -14.99 1.38
N ILE A 55 -2.31 -14.80 0.79
CA ILE A 55 -3.24 -13.74 1.18
C ILE A 55 -3.73 -13.96 2.61
N HIS A 56 -4.18 -15.18 2.93
CA HIS A 56 -4.60 -15.52 4.29
C HIS A 56 -3.45 -15.41 5.29
N ALA A 57 -2.23 -15.80 4.92
CA ALA A 57 -1.06 -15.62 5.80
C ALA A 57 -0.76 -14.13 6.06
N ALA A 58 -0.90 -13.27 5.05
CA ALA A 58 -0.72 -11.82 5.21
C ALA A 58 -1.78 -11.24 6.14
N LEU A 59 -3.04 -11.64 5.99
CA LEU A 59 -4.14 -11.19 6.86
C LEU A 59 -3.96 -11.71 8.29
N ALA A 60 -3.57 -12.96 8.49
CA ALA A 60 -3.26 -13.51 9.81
C ALA A 60 -2.12 -12.72 10.48
N TYR A 61 -1.01 -12.51 9.76
CA TYR A 61 0.11 -11.71 10.25
C TYR A 61 -0.32 -10.29 10.63
N TYR A 62 -1.21 -9.69 9.83
CA TYR A 62 -1.76 -8.38 10.15
C TYR A 62 -2.53 -8.37 11.48
N TYR A 63 -3.41 -9.34 11.71
CA TYR A 63 -4.16 -9.38 12.97
C TYR A 63 -3.25 -9.56 14.19
N ASP A 64 -2.17 -10.33 14.07
CA ASP A 64 -1.16 -10.51 15.12
C ASP A 64 -0.34 -9.22 15.36
N HIS A 65 -0.16 -8.36 14.35
CA HIS A 65 0.68 -7.16 14.38
C HIS A 65 -0.08 -5.86 14.06
N LYS A 66 -1.39 -5.85 14.37
CA LYS A 66 -2.32 -4.83 13.85
C LYS A 66 -1.90 -3.41 14.20
N ALA A 67 -1.53 -3.16 15.46
CA ALA A 67 -1.15 -1.83 15.92
C ALA A 67 0.10 -1.30 15.20
N GLU A 68 1.09 -2.16 14.94
CA GLU A 68 2.31 -1.79 14.24
C GLU A 68 2.02 -1.45 12.78
N ILE A 69 1.28 -2.31 12.08
CA ILE A 69 0.96 -2.12 10.66
C ILE A 69 0.03 -0.93 10.45
N ASP A 70 -0.97 -0.73 11.33
CA ASP A 70 -1.84 0.45 11.28
C ASP A 70 -1.02 1.74 11.47
N SER A 71 -0.03 1.73 12.38
CA SER A 71 0.88 2.86 12.57
C SER A 71 1.75 3.13 11.34
N GLN A 72 2.33 2.08 10.73
CA GLN A 72 3.10 2.20 9.49
C GLN A 72 2.24 2.76 8.34
N MET A 73 0.99 2.30 8.21
CA MET A 73 0.07 2.81 7.19
C MET A 73 -0.31 4.28 7.40
N ALA A 74 -0.53 4.68 8.66
CA ALA A 74 -0.82 6.07 8.99
C ALA A 74 0.39 6.99 8.69
N GLN A 75 1.60 6.54 9.02
CA GLN A 75 2.84 7.25 8.70
C GLN A 75 3.04 7.40 7.19
N ASP A 76 2.89 6.32 6.41
CA ASP A 76 2.99 6.40 4.95
C ASP A 76 2.01 7.43 4.35
N HIS A 77 0.77 7.44 4.86
CA HIS A 77 -0.27 8.35 4.39
C HIS A 77 0.05 9.81 4.75
N GLU A 78 0.58 10.05 5.95
CA GLU A 78 1.04 11.36 6.39
C GLU A 78 2.19 11.89 5.53
N GLU A 79 3.22 11.07 5.33
CA GLU A 79 4.37 11.41 4.50
C GLU A 79 3.95 11.72 3.05
N PHE A 80 3.07 10.89 2.49
CA PHE A 80 2.54 11.10 1.15
C PHE A 80 1.76 12.41 1.07
N ARG A 81 0.92 12.73 2.05
CA ARG A 81 0.16 13.98 2.07
C ARG A 81 1.09 15.20 2.10
N GLN A 82 2.10 15.19 2.95
CA GLN A 82 3.08 16.28 3.06
C GLN A 82 3.85 16.48 1.76
N LEU A 83 4.30 15.39 1.11
CA LEU A 83 4.97 15.44 -0.20
C LEU A 83 4.04 16.00 -1.28
N TRP A 84 2.77 15.61 -1.27
CA TRP A 84 1.77 16.14 -2.22
C TRP A 84 1.49 17.62 -2.03
N GLU A 85 1.38 18.09 -0.78
CA GLU A 85 1.18 19.51 -0.47
C GLU A 85 2.39 20.36 -0.91
N GLN A 86 3.61 19.87 -0.66
CA GLN A 86 4.84 20.52 -1.11
C GLN A 86 4.95 20.59 -2.63
N ASP A 87 4.56 19.52 -3.35
CA ASP A 87 4.57 19.51 -4.81
C ASP A 87 3.48 20.42 -5.41
N GLN A 88 2.30 20.50 -4.77
CA GLN A 88 1.24 21.43 -5.18
C GLN A 88 1.67 22.90 -5.07
N ASP A 89 2.52 23.24 -4.10
CA ASP A 89 3.07 24.59 -3.93
C ASP A 89 4.39 24.82 -4.71
N SER A 90 4.84 23.83 -5.50
CA SER A 90 6.09 23.94 -6.25
C SER A 90 6.05 25.06 -7.29
N ALA A 91 7.18 25.77 -7.41
CA ALA A 91 7.35 26.86 -8.38
C ALA A 91 7.06 26.42 -9.83
N ILE A 92 7.25 25.12 -10.15
CA ILE A 92 6.95 24.54 -11.45
C ILE A 92 5.44 24.54 -11.71
N ARG A 93 4.61 24.13 -10.75
CA ARG A 93 3.14 24.17 -10.90
C ARG A 93 2.59 25.59 -10.89
N ARG A 94 3.12 26.49 -10.05
CA ARG A 94 2.77 27.93 -10.09
C ARG A 94 3.07 28.54 -11.45
N ARG A 95 4.25 28.29 -12.01
CA ARG A 95 4.64 28.76 -13.34
C ARG A 95 3.82 28.12 -14.47
N LEU A 96 3.44 26.85 -14.35
CA LEU A 96 2.51 26.19 -15.30
C LEU A 96 1.09 26.78 -15.25
N SER A 97 0.62 27.18 -14.07
CA SER A 97 -0.67 27.87 -13.89
C SER A 97 -0.64 29.29 -14.45
N GLU A 98 0.43 30.05 -14.19
CA GLU A 98 0.67 31.38 -14.78
C GLU A 98 0.74 31.32 -16.31
N MET A 99 1.29 30.24 -16.86
CA MET A 99 1.38 30.01 -18.31
C MET A 99 0.11 29.38 -18.93
N GLY A 100 -0.96 29.17 -18.14
CA GLY A 100 -2.26 28.66 -18.64
C GLY A 100 -2.25 27.21 -19.13
N LEU A 101 -1.26 26.41 -18.72
CA LEU A 101 -1.05 25.02 -19.16
C LEU A 101 -1.65 23.96 -18.23
N THR A 102 -2.32 24.36 -17.14
CA THR A 102 -3.10 23.44 -16.31
C THR A 102 -4.28 22.94 -17.13
N ARG A 103 -4.17 21.73 -17.69
CA ARG A 103 -5.12 21.19 -18.68
C ARG A 103 -6.57 21.34 -18.23
N ARG A 104 -7.28 22.20 -18.95
CA ARG A 104 -8.75 22.20 -19.08
C ARG A 104 -9.13 20.95 -19.85
N ASN A 105 -9.30 19.81 -19.19
CA ASN A 105 -9.91 18.66 -19.86
C ASN A 105 -11.44 18.78 -19.74
N ARG A 106 -12.02 19.32 -20.82
CA ARG A 106 -13.44 19.35 -21.10
C ARG A 106 -14.04 17.95 -21.06
N SER A 107 -15.22 17.89 -20.44
CA SER A 107 -16.36 17.01 -20.66
C SER A 107 -16.27 16.02 -21.83
N PHE A 108 -16.56 14.75 -21.53
CA PHE A 108 -17.51 13.91 -22.26
C PHE A 108 -18.35 13.14 -21.25
#